data_AF-A0A7K5CMR8-F1
#
_entry.id   AF-A0A7K5CMR8-F1
#
_cell.length_a   1.000
_cell.length_b   1.000
_cell.length_c   1.000
_cell.angle_alpha   90.00
_cell.angle_beta   90.00
_cell.angle_gamma   90.00
#
_symmetry.space_group_name_H-M   'P 1'
#
loop_
_entity.id
_entity.type
_entity.pdbx_description
1 polymer ?
#
loop_
_entity_poly.entity_id
_entity_poly.type
_entity_poly.pdbx_seq_one_letter_code
_entity_poly.pdbx_strand_id
1 'polypeptide(L)'
;SSNEHKLNFKKSKEACLSYIQDALLQKQWKRAAEFLTCYVESLEKDYCREHIGPSEMIWRIGTEILWHHSQSRMKEFSCFMEQMKTLGVKRYLKVCLEHVFHLLCNGQIDEAYQNLSLAESWRFGEQTAIQDKEIKLVQAYRGLLDYCSWSKQKKILLEHGEDGFADLAVEQEMHSYFRKAAMNLKEIIKIPGVWDVFVKCYVDLLEFYGDHNEARQVLNEYAYNSKFPANPNAHVYLYQFLKRQGESKKSLISTLKILHDIVPSHKLMIDFNTMLQKSKKRKKRQLGLQVIFAALDYAGWKENAKAWNCLARQVKQIVM
;
A
#
# COMPACT_ATOMS: atom_id res chain seq x y z
N SER A 1 -24.13 1.28 47.36
CA SER A 1 -24.71 2.28 46.44
C SER A 1 -23.74 2.70 45.32
N SER A 2 -22.66 3.47 45.55
CA SER A 2 -21.78 3.96 44.45
C SER A 2 -21.07 2.87 43.61
N ASN A 3 -20.55 1.79 44.23
CA ASN A 3 -19.86 0.71 43.51
C ASN A 3 -20.80 -0.17 42.67
N GLU A 4 -22.05 -0.31 43.11
CA GLU A 4 -23.06 -1.13 42.44
C GLU A 4 -23.58 -0.44 41.17
N HIS A 5 -23.76 0.89 41.21
CA HIS A 5 -24.06 1.69 40.03
C HIS A 5 -22.93 1.66 38.99
N LYS A 6 -21.66 1.72 39.41
CA LYS A 6 -20.51 1.58 38.49
C LYS A 6 -20.45 0.20 37.84
N LEU A 7 -20.71 -0.86 38.60
CA LEU A 7 -20.71 -2.24 38.09
C LEU A 7 -21.84 -2.49 37.09
N ASN A 8 -23.05 -2.02 37.40
CA ASN A 8 -24.20 -2.14 36.51
C ASN A 8 -24.01 -1.35 35.21
N PHE A 9 -23.43 -0.17 35.29
CA PHE A 9 -23.13 0.66 34.13
C PHE A 9 -22.06 0.03 33.21
N LYS A 10 -21.02 -0.58 33.79
CA LYS A 10 -20.01 -1.33 33.01
C LYS A 10 -20.64 -2.50 32.25
N LYS A 11 -21.51 -3.27 32.89
CA LYS A 11 -22.26 -4.38 32.24
C LYS A 11 -23.13 -3.89 31.10
N SER A 12 -23.79 -2.74 31.25
CA SER A 12 -24.61 -2.14 30.18
C SER A 12 -23.76 -1.72 28.97
N LYS A 13 -22.55 -1.18 29.18
CA LYS A 13 -21.61 -0.85 28.09
C LYS A 13 -21.18 -2.10 27.33
N GLU A 14 -20.82 -3.16 28.04
CA GLU A 14 -20.42 -4.45 27.44
C GLU A 14 -21.57 -5.10 26.65
N ALA A 15 -22.79 -5.04 27.17
CA ALA A 15 -23.98 -5.53 26.46
C ALA A 15 -24.26 -4.71 25.19
N CYS A 16 -24.16 -3.37 25.25
CA CYS A 16 -24.34 -2.51 24.09
C CYS A 16 -23.33 -2.81 22.97
N LEU A 17 -22.06 -3.02 23.33
CA LEU A 17 -21.03 -3.45 22.38
C LEU A 17 -21.34 -4.80 21.74
N SER A 18 -21.84 -5.75 22.52
CA SER A 18 -22.24 -7.07 22.02
C SER A 18 -23.38 -6.93 20.99
N TYR A 19 -24.38 -6.08 21.27
CA TYR A 19 -25.47 -5.82 20.32
C TYR A 19 -25.00 -5.13 19.03
N ILE A 20 -24.03 -4.23 19.10
CA ILE A 20 -23.41 -3.62 17.92
C ILE A 20 -22.73 -4.71 17.08
N GLN A 21 -21.93 -5.58 17.71
CA GLN A 21 -21.21 -6.66 17.03
C GLN A 21 -22.17 -7.62 16.33
N ASP A 22 -23.23 -8.04 17.00
CA ASP A 22 -24.26 -8.92 16.43
C ASP A 22 -24.96 -8.25 15.23
N ALA A 23 -25.28 -6.96 15.34
CA ALA A 23 -25.90 -6.21 14.25
C ALA A 23 -24.95 -6.09 13.04
N LEU A 24 -23.65 -5.85 13.25
CA LEU A 24 -22.65 -5.81 12.19
C LEU A 24 -22.50 -7.17 11.49
N LEU A 25 -22.40 -8.27 12.25
CA LEU A 25 -22.30 -9.62 11.71
C LEU A 25 -23.51 -9.99 10.84
N GLN A 26 -24.70 -9.53 11.24
CA GLN A 26 -25.95 -9.73 10.50
C GLN A 26 -26.19 -8.67 9.40
N LYS A 27 -25.24 -7.76 9.16
CA LYS A 27 -25.34 -6.64 8.20
C LYS A 27 -26.54 -5.73 8.43
N GLN A 28 -27.00 -5.61 9.68
CA GLN A 28 -28.09 -4.73 10.10
C GLN A 28 -27.55 -3.32 10.39
N TRP A 29 -27.05 -2.63 9.36
CA TRP A 29 -26.31 -1.36 9.49
C TRP A 29 -27.07 -0.26 10.23
N LYS A 30 -28.37 -0.10 9.95
CA LYS A 30 -29.22 0.89 10.64
C LYS A 30 -29.31 0.61 12.14
N ARG A 31 -29.49 -0.65 12.51
CA ARG A 31 -29.58 -1.08 13.91
C ARG A 31 -28.23 -0.96 14.62
N ALA A 32 -27.15 -1.27 13.92
CA ALA A 32 -25.79 -1.04 14.42
C ALA A 32 -25.54 0.45 14.70
N ALA A 33 -26.03 1.35 13.83
CA ALA A 33 -25.94 2.79 14.01
C ALA A 33 -26.70 3.26 15.26
N GLU A 34 -27.95 2.81 15.44
CA GLU A 34 -28.78 3.12 16.61
C GLU A 34 -28.09 2.68 17.92
N PHE A 35 -27.54 1.46 17.96
CA PHE A 35 -26.79 0.99 19.13
C PHE A 35 -25.49 1.77 19.36
N LEU A 36 -24.77 2.15 18.30
CA LEU A 36 -23.57 2.98 18.43
C LEU A 36 -23.91 4.36 19.01
N THR A 37 -25.02 4.98 18.61
CA THR A 37 -25.49 6.24 19.21
C THR A 37 -25.72 6.08 20.72
N CYS A 38 -26.45 5.04 21.14
CA CYS A 38 -26.66 4.76 22.55
C CYS A 38 -25.34 4.52 23.31
N TYR A 39 -24.38 3.85 22.68
CA TYR A 39 -23.05 3.62 23.25
C TYR A 39 -22.31 4.93 23.47
N VAL A 40 -22.29 5.83 22.48
CA VAL A 40 -21.65 7.16 22.59
C VAL A 40 -22.30 8.00 23.69
N GLU A 41 -23.64 8.10 23.70
CA GLU A 41 -24.36 8.84 24.74
C GLU A 41 -24.10 8.28 26.15
N SER A 42 -23.93 6.96 26.27
CA SER A 42 -23.58 6.34 27.55
C SER A 42 -22.17 6.74 28.00
N LEU A 43 -21.24 6.96 27.07
CA LEU A 43 -19.87 7.34 27.39
C LEU A 43 -19.77 8.80 27.84
N GLU A 44 -20.55 9.71 27.25
CA GLU A 44 -20.60 11.12 27.64
C GLU A 44 -21.08 11.33 29.08
N LYS A 45 -21.92 10.42 29.59
CA LYS A 45 -22.41 10.43 30.98
C LYS A 45 -21.39 9.91 32.00
N ASP A 46 -20.26 9.36 31.55
CA ASP A 46 -19.19 8.85 32.40
C ASP A 46 -18.03 9.87 32.48
N TYR A 47 -17.97 10.64 33.56
CA TYR A 47 -16.95 11.68 33.79
C TYR A 47 -15.50 11.16 33.97
N CYS A 48 -15.23 9.88 33.71
CA CYS A 48 -13.90 9.28 33.89
C CYS A 48 -12.99 9.58 32.69
N ARG A 49 -11.96 10.41 32.93
CA ARG A 49 -10.98 10.97 31.96
C ARG A 49 -10.13 9.97 31.14
N GLU A 50 -10.35 8.67 31.23
CA GLU A 50 -9.57 7.66 30.49
C GLU A 50 -10.26 7.25 29.17
N HIS A 51 -10.42 8.20 28.25
CA HIS A 51 -11.21 8.04 27.01
C HIS A 51 -10.44 7.54 25.76
N ILE A 52 -9.25 6.95 25.92
CA ILE A 52 -8.43 6.54 24.76
C ILE A 52 -8.97 5.25 24.08
N GLY A 53 -9.54 4.32 24.85
CA GLY A 53 -10.12 3.08 24.32
C GLY A 53 -11.47 3.27 23.60
N PRO A 54 -12.43 4.01 24.19
CA PRO A 54 -13.75 4.23 23.58
C PRO A 54 -13.70 4.98 22.25
N SER A 55 -12.79 5.95 22.08
CA SER A 55 -12.67 6.74 20.85
C SER A 55 -12.21 5.93 19.63
N GLU A 56 -11.27 4.99 19.78
CA GLU A 56 -10.89 4.09 18.67
C GLU A 56 -12.04 3.18 18.26
N MET A 57 -12.79 2.68 19.23
CA MET A 57 -13.89 1.76 18.96
C MET A 57 -15.04 2.47 18.23
N ILE A 58 -15.40 3.68 18.68
CA ILE A 58 -16.38 4.53 18.01
C ILE A 58 -15.93 4.80 16.57
N TRP A 59 -14.67 5.20 16.38
CA TRP A 59 -14.09 5.47 15.07
C TRP A 59 -14.22 4.26 14.13
N ARG A 60 -13.69 3.09 14.52
CA ARG A 60 -13.68 1.89 13.67
C ARG A 60 -15.09 1.40 13.33
N ILE A 61 -15.96 1.31 14.33
CA ILE A 61 -17.34 0.83 14.16
C ILE A 61 -18.13 1.85 13.33
N GLY A 62 -18.00 3.14 13.64
CA GLY A 62 -18.71 4.20 12.93
C GLY A 62 -18.31 4.28 11.46
N THR A 63 -17.01 4.18 11.15
CA THR A 63 -16.54 4.12 9.75
C THR A 63 -17.14 2.93 9.02
N GLU A 64 -17.11 1.73 9.61
CA GLU A 64 -17.65 0.51 9.00
C GLU A 64 -19.17 0.63 8.71
N ILE A 65 -19.93 1.15 9.68
CA ILE A 65 -21.36 1.39 9.50
C ILE A 65 -21.60 2.39 8.37
N LEU A 66 -20.90 3.54 8.37
CA LEU A 66 -21.08 4.59 7.38
C LEU A 66 -20.64 4.15 5.98
N TRP A 67 -19.68 3.22 5.87
CA TRP A 67 -19.27 2.66 4.58
C TRP A 67 -20.38 1.81 3.94
N HIS A 68 -21.17 1.12 4.76
CA HIS A 68 -22.16 0.15 4.30
C HIS A 68 -23.62 0.61 4.42
N HIS A 69 -23.86 1.76 5.06
CA HIS A 69 -25.20 2.30 5.22
C HIS A 69 -25.69 2.92 3.90
N SER A 70 -26.81 2.42 3.37
CA SER A 70 -27.36 2.81 2.05
C SER A 70 -27.79 4.27 1.91
N GLN A 71 -27.83 5.02 3.02
CA GLN A 71 -28.13 6.46 3.04
C GLN A 71 -26.93 7.33 3.38
N SER A 72 -25.77 6.73 3.68
CA SER A 72 -24.56 7.47 4.05
C SER A 72 -24.14 8.37 2.90
N ARG A 73 -24.28 9.67 3.09
CA ARG A 73 -23.79 10.68 2.14
C ARG A 73 -22.33 10.98 2.43
N MET A 74 -21.54 11.30 1.40
CA MET A 74 -20.15 11.76 1.55
C MET A 74 -19.98 12.80 2.67
N LYS A 75 -20.94 13.75 2.76
CA LYS A 75 -20.95 14.80 3.79
C LYS A 75 -21.06 14.24 5.22
N GLU A 76 -21.85 13.19 5.42
CA GLU A 76 -22.04 12.55 6.73
C GLU A 76 -20.76 11.81 7.15
N PHE A 77 -20.14 11.08 6.21
CA PHE A 77 -18.84 10.45 6.43
C PHE A 77 -17.76 11.48 6.79
N SER A 78 -17.61 12.53 5.99
CA SER A 78 -16.62 13.57 6.27
C SER A 78 -16.88 14.27 7.61
N CYS A 79 -18.13 14.56 7.95
CA CYS A 79 -18.50 15.14 9.25
C CYS A 79 -18.06 14.22 10.41
N PHE A 80 -18.37 12.93 10.31
CA PHE A 80 -17.95 11.92 11.29
C PHE A 80 -16.41 11.87 11.43
N MET A 81 -15.68 11.88 10.31
CA MET A 81 -14.22 11.87 10.35
C MET A 81 -13.63 13.13 10.99
N GLU A 82 -14.18 14.31 10.73
CA GLU A 82 -13.74 15.55 11.40
C GLU A 82 -13.97 15.48 12.93
N GLN A 83 -15.09 14.91 13.36
CA GLN A 83 -15.33 14.65 14.79
C GLN A 83 -14.31 13.67 15.37
N MET A 84 -13.98 12.59 14.65
CA MET A 84 -12.99 11.60 15.10
C MET A 84 -11.58 12.15 15.19
N LYS A 85 -11.20 13.07 14.29
CA LYS A 85 -9.92 13.78 14.35
C LYS A 85 -9.79 14.61 15.63
N THR A 86 -10.87 15.28 16.07
CA THR A 86 -10.86 16.11 17.27
C THR A 86 -10.90 15.29 18.57
N LEU A 87 -11.67 14.20 18.59
CA LEU A 87 -11.80 13.33 19.77
C LEU A 87 -10.59 12.42 20.00
N GLY A 88 -9.88 12.05 18.92
CA GLY A 88 -8.78 11.09 18.93
C GLY A 88 -7.39 11.70 18.75
N VAL A 89 -6.97 12.66 19.59
CA VAL A 89 -5.69 13.40 19.43
C VAL A 89 -4.47 12.48 19.19
N LYS A 90 -4.40 11.34 19.88
CA LYS A 90 -3.29 10.36 19.72
C LYS A 90 -3.31 9.60 18.39
N ARG A 91 -4.43 9.57 17.67
CA ARG A 91 -4.67 8.80 16.44
C ARG A 91 -5.03 9.66 15.25
N TYR A 92 -4.95 10.99 15.41
CA TYR A 92 -5.31 11.96 14.40
C TYR A 92 -4.77 11.63 13.01
N LEU A 93 -3.48 11.26 12.89
CA LEU A 93 -2.85 10.92 11.60
C LEU A 93 -3.48 9.69 10.94
N LYS A 94 -3.83 8.66 11.72
CA LYS A 94 -4.51 7.46 11.21
C LYS A 94 -5.94 7.77 10.75
N VAL A 95 -6.67 8.58 11.51
CA VAL A 95 -8.02 9.03 11.14
C VAL A 95 -7.96 9.85 9.85
N CYS A 96 -6.97 10.76 9.74
CA CYS A 96 -6.74 11.52 8.51
C CYS A 96 -6.45 10.62 7.30
N LEU A 97 -5.60 9.59 7.46
CA LEU A 97 -5.29 8.65 6.38
C LEU A 97 -6.52 7.87 5.91
N GLU A 98 -7.37 7.42 6.84
CA GLU A 98 -8.62 6.73 6.47
C GLU A 98 -9.60 7.68 5.77
N HIS A 99 -9.73 8.93 6.23
CA HIS A 99 -10.57 9.93 5.57
C HIS A 99 -10.07 10.21 4.15
N VAL A 100 -8.76 10.37 3.98
CA VAL A 100 -8.11 10.55 2.68
C VAL A 100 -8.39 9.36 1.77
N PHE A 101 -8.29 8.13 2.26
CA PHE A 101 -8.58 6.95 1.47
C PHE A 101 -10.03 6.94 0.98
N HIS A 102 -10.98 7.28 1.85
CA HIS A 102 -12.39 7.40 1.47
C HIS A 102 -12.61 8.48 0.40
N LEU A 103 -12.01 9.66 0.56
CA LEU A 103 -12.08 10.75 -0.43
C LEU A 103 -11.55 10.30 -1.80
N LEU A 104 -10.41 9.60 -1.82
CA LEU A 104 -9.80 9.07 -3.05
C LEU A 104 -10.68 8.01 -3.73
N CYS A 105 -11.29 7.10 -2.97
CA CYS A 105 -12.23 6.11 -3.50
C CYS A 105 -13.46 6.77 -4.19
N ASN A 106 -13.81 7.99 -3.78
CA ASN A 106 -14.92 8.76 -4.34
C ASN A 106 -14.48 9.83 -5.35
N GLY A 107 -13.20 9.85 -5.75
CA GLY A 107 -12.68 10.77 -6.76
C GLY A 107 -12.40 12.20 -6.26
N GLN A 108 -12.51 12.46 -4.95
CA GLN A 108 -12.25 13.76 -4.32
C GLN A 108 -10.74 13.96 -4.05
N ILE A 109 -9.98 14.18 -5.12
CA ILE A 109 -8.50 14.25 -5.06
C ILE A 109 -8.02 15.54 -4.36
N ASP A 110 -8.67 16.68 -4.63
CA ASP A 110 -8.25 17.97 -4.09
C ASP A 110 -8.49 18.05 -2.58
N GLU A 111 -9.66 17.58 -2.12
CA GLU A 111 -9.97 17.48 -0.70
C GLU A 111 -9.04 16.50 0.01
N ALA A 112 -8.70 15.38 -0.62
CA ALA A 112 -7.71 14.44 -0.09
C ALA A 112 -6.33 15.10 0.07
N TYR A 113 -5.88 15.88 -0.92
CA TYR A 113 -4.61 16.60 -0.86
C TYR A 113 -4.59 17.65 0.26
N GLN A 114 -5.67 18.41 0.41
CA GLN A 114 -5.81 19.39 1.50
C GLN A 114 -5.79 18.72 2.87
N ASN A 115 -6.50 17.60 3.03
CA ASN A 115 -6.50 16.81 4.26
C ASN A 115 -5.11 16.31 4.63
N LEU A 116 -4.33 15.80 3.67
CA LEU A 116 -2.94 15.39 3.91
C LEU A 116 -2.04 16.56 4.31
N SER A 117 -2.22 17.73 3.68
CA SER A 117 -1.44 18.94 3.98
C SER A 117 -1.73 19.46 5.40
N LEU A 118 -3.00 19.42 5.83
CA LEU A 118 -3.40 19.73 7.20
C LEU A 118 -2.88 18.68 8.18
N ALA A 119 -2.88 17.40 7.80
CA ALA A 119 -2.40 16.33 8.65
C ALA A 119 -0.89 16.45 8.93
N GLU A 120 -0.10 16.84 7.93
CA GLU A 120 1.34 17.03 8.04
C GLU A 120 1.73 18.17 9.00
N SER A 121 0.93 19.25 9.04
CA SER A 121 1.21 20.42 9.88
C SER A 121 0.74 20.27 11.34
N TRP A 122 0.08 19.16 11.67
CA TRP A 122 -0.46 18.92 13.00
C TRP A 122 0.64 18.62 14.05
N ARG A 123 0.70 19.44 15.11
CA ARG A 123 1.74 19.37 16.17
C ARG A 123 1.18 19.34 17.59
N PHE A 124 0.22 18.45 17.89
CA PHE A 124 -0.28 18.29 19.25
C PHE A 124 0.32 17.05 19.96
N GLY A 125 0.94 17.28 21.12
CA GLY A 125 1.52 16.25 22.00
C GLY A 125 3.03 16.07 21.86
N GLU A 126 3.63 15.30 22.78
CA GLU A 126 5.03 14.86 22.66
C GLU A 126 5.18 13.94 21.43
N GLN A 127 6.09 14.28 20.52
CA GLN A 127 6.38 13.47 19.33
C GLN A 127 7.00 12.13 19.76
N THR A 128 6.24 11.06 19.56
CA THR A 128 6.73 9.69 19.76
C THR A 128 7.28 9.14 18.44
N ALA A 129 8.23 8.21 18.51
CA ALA A 129 8.80 7.56 17.31
C ALA A 129 7.76 6.85 16.41
N ILE A 130 6.57 6.53 16.94
CA ILE A 130 5.44 5.97 16.17
C ILE A 130 4.78 7.07 15.34
N GLN A 131 4.58 8.26 15.91
CA GLN A 131 4.02 9.41 15.20
C GLN A 131 4.95 9.87 14.07
N ASP A 132 6.26 9.78 14.25
CA ASP A 132 7.21 10.11 13.18
C ASP A 132 7.00 9.24 11.94
N LYS A 133 6.78 7.93 12.12
CA LYS A 133 6.46 7.02 11.01
C LYS A 133 5.12 7.35 10.35
N GLU A 134 4.10 7.69 11.15
CA GLU A 134 2.78 8.08 10.64
C GLU A 134 2.83 9.39 9.84
N ILE A 135 3.62 10.38 10.29
CA ILE A 135 3.87 11.62 9.54
C ILE A 135 4.55 11.32 8.20
N LYS A 136 5.57 10.46 8.20
CA LYS A 136 6.25 10.04 6.96
C LYS A 136 5.30 9.32 6.02
N LEU A 137 4.33 8.56 6.54
CA LEU A 137 3.29 7.94 5.73
C LEU A 137 2.31 8.96 5.14
N VAL A 138 1.88 9.96 5.90
CA VAL A 138 1.08 11.09 5.39
C VAL A 138 1.82 11.81 4.25
N GLN A 139 3.09 12.12 4.46
CA GLN A 139 3.96 12.72 3.44
C GLN A 139 4.06 11.84 2.21
N ALA A 140 4.23 10.52 2.36
CA ALA A 140 4.30 9.57 1.26
C ALA A 140 3.03 9.54 0.41
N TYR A 141 1.85 9.52 1.04
CA TYR A 141 0.57 9.58 0.32
C TYR A 141 0.39 10.91 -0.40
N ARG A 142 0.85 12.02 0.19
CA ARG A 142 0.87 13.32 -0.49
C ARG A 142 1.79 13.29 -1.71
N GLY A 143 3.00 12.74 -1.55
CA GLY A 143 3.94 12.51 -2.65
C GLY A 143 3.39 11.58 -3.74
N LEU A 144 2.52 10.63 -3.39
CA LEU A 144 1.81 9.79 -4.35
C LEU A 144 0.80 10.61 -5.18
N LEU A 145 0.09 11.54 -4.57
CA LEU A 145 -0.79 12.47 -5.31
C LEU A 145 0.02 13.41 -6.19
N ASP A 146 1.15 13.92 -5.71
CA ASP A 146 2.08 14.70 -6.53
C ASP A 146 2.61 13.86 -7.72
N TYR A 147 2.92 12.56 -7.51
CA TYR A 147 3.27 11.63 -8.59
C TYR A 147 2.14 11.44 -9.59
N CYS A 148 0.88 11.32 -9.14
CA CYS A 148 -0.27 11.23 -10.04
C CYS A 148 -0.41 12.49 -10.90
N SER A 149 -0.21 13.68 -10.33
CA SER A 149 -0.20 14.94 -11.07
C SER A 149 0.96 15.00 -12.07
N TRP A 150 2.17 14.63 -11.66
CA TRP A 150 3.31 14.48 -12.56
C TRP A 150 3.02 13.53 -13.73
N SER A 151 2.42 12.37 -13.46
CA SER A 151 2.09 11.37 -14.47
C SER A 151 1.07 11.88 -15.48
N LYS A 152 0.09 12.70 -15.03
CA LYS A 152 -0.85 13.38 -15.93
C LYS A 152 -0.11 14.36 -16.85
N GLN A 153 0.77 15.19 -16.30
CA GLN A 153 1.55 16.15 -17.11
C GLN A 153 2.49 15.45 -18.11
N LYS A 154 3.15 14.36 -17.68
CA LYS A 154 3.96 13.51 -18.56
C LYS A 154 3.16 12.98 -19.75
N LYS A 155 1.91 12.56 -19.56
CA LYS A 155 1.05 12.08 -20.66
C LYS A 155 0.70 13.20 -21.63
N ILE A 156 0.31 14.37 -21.11
CA ILE A 156 -0.01 15.55 -21.93
C ILE A 156 1.19 15.91 -22.83
N LEU A 157 2.39 15.96 -22.25
CA LEU A 157 3.64 16.27 -22.97
C LEU A 157 3.99 15.22 -24.03
N LEU A 158 3.69 13.94 -23.81
CA LEU A 158 3.89 12.88 -24.80
C LEU A 158 2.85 12.89 -25.93
N GLU A 159 1.65 13.43 -25.69
CA GLU A 159 0.55 13.48 -26.66
C GLU A 159 0.62 14.73 -27.57
N HIS A 160 1.15 15.87 -27.07
CA HIS A 160 1.12 17.18 -27.74
C HIS A 160 2.42 17.54 -28.47
N GLY A 161 3.13 16.57 -29.05
CA GLY A 161 4.41 16.84 -29.72
C GLY A 161 4.40 18.07 -30.66
N GLU A 162 5.30 19.01 -30.37
CA GLU A 162 5.71 20.15 -31.22
C GLU A 162 4.92 21.48 -31.14
N ASP A 163 4.44 21.93 -29.97
CA ASP A 163 4.00 23.34 -29.79
C ASP A 163 4.77 24.05 -28.66
N GLY A 164 5.92 24.61 -29.04
CA GLY A 164 7.04 24.92 -28.13
C GLY A 164 6.81 25.97 -27.02
N PHE A 165 5.66 26.66 -26.95
CA PHE A 165 5.34 27.58 -25.85
C PHE A 165 4.43 26.96 -24.78
N ALA A 166 3.49 26.08 -25.15
CA ALA A 166 2.67 25.35 -24.18
C ALA A 166 3.51 24.29 -23.44
N ASP A 167 4.49 23.72 -24.13
CA ASP A 167 5.37 22.67 -23.61
C ASP A 167 6.23 23.15 -22.42
N LEU A 168 6.71 24.39 -22.42
CA LEU A 168 7.56 24.93 -21.34
C LEU A 168 6.82 25.08 -20.00
N ALA A 169 5.56 25.52 -20.03
CA ALA A 169 4.76 25.66 -18.81
C ALA A 169 4.41 24.29 -18.22
N VAL A 170 4.02 23.34 -19.08
CA VAL A 170 3.74 21.94 -18.71
C VAL A 170 4.99 21.27 -18.13
N GLU A 171 6.15 21.47 -18.75
CA GLU A 171 7.43 20.93 -18.29
C GLU A 171 7.83 21.49 -16.92
N GLN A 172 7.68 22.80 -16.69
CA GLN A 172 7.92 23.43 -15.39
C GLN A 172 6.99 22.89 -14.30
N GLU A 173 5.70 22.75 -14.60
CA GLU A 173 4.72 22.21 -13.65
C GLU A 173 5.02 20.74 -13.34
N MET A 174 5.33 19.94 -14.37
CA MET A 174 5.77 18.56 -14.24
C MET A 174 6.99 18.46 -13.32
N HIS A 175 8.02 19.29 -13.53
CA HIS A 175 9.20 19.32 -12.68
C HIS A 175 8.90 19.71 -11.22
N SER A 176 7.94 20.61 -11.00
CA SER A 176 7.48 20.97 -9.65
C SER A 176 6.88 19.77 -8.92
N TYR A 177 5.98 19.03 -9.57
CA TYR A 177 5.40 17.80 -9.01
C TYR A 177 6.45 16.72 -8.79
N PHE A 178 7.39 16.55 -9.73
CA PHE A 178 8.50 15.62 -9.56
C PHE A 178 9.27 15.90 -8.26
N ARG A 179 9.67 17.16 -8.01
CA ARG A 179 10.45 17.51 -6.81
C ARG A 179 9.68 17.18 -5.52
N LYS A 180 8.39 17.52 -5.47
CA LYS A 180 7.53 17.25 -4.30
C LYS A 180 7.36 15.74 -4.08
N ALA A 181 7.03 15.00 -5.14
CA ALA A 181 6.85 13.55 -5.10
C ALA A 181 8.15 12.84 -4.69
N ALA A 182 9.27 13.14 -5.36
CA ALA A 182 10.56 12.54 -5.11
C ALA A 182 11.02 12.74 -3.66
N MET A 183 10.91 13.96 -3.14
CA MET A 183 11.27 14.27 -1.75
C MET A 183 10.49 13.40 -0.75
N ASN A 184 9.17 13.34 -0.88
CA ASN A 184 8.31 12.61 0.06
C ASN A 184 8.47 11.08 -0.07
N LEU A 185 8.53 10.57 -1.29
CA LEU A 185 8.67 9.12 -1.55
C LEU A 185 10.05 8.61 -1.11
N LYS A 186 11.12 9.39 -1.30
CA LYS A 186 12.48 9.04 -0.86
C LYS A 186 12.58 8.81 0.64
N GLU A 187 11.78 9.51 1.43
CA GLU A 187 11.85 9.44 2.88
C GLU A 187 11.16 8.18 3.44
N ILE A 188 9.98 7.83 2.94
CA ILE A 188 9.26 6.65 3.43
C ILE A 188 9.98 5.34 3.08
N ILE A 189 10.59 5.25 1.89
CA ILE A 189 11.24 4.01 1.42
C ILE A 189 12.53 3.68 2.18
N LYS A 190 13.10 4.63 2.95
CA LYS A 190 14.23 4.39 3.85
C LYS A 190 13.82 3.70 5.15
N ILE A 191 12.53 3.76 5.50
CA ILE A 191 11.99 3.16 6.72
C ILE A 191 11.67 1.69 6.44
N PRO A 192 12.07 0.73 7.29
CA PRO A 192 11.70 -0.66 7.11
C PRO A 192 10.18 -0.86 7.02
N GLY A 193 9.73 -1.47 5.92
CA GLY A 193 8.32 -1.75 5.65
C GLY A 193 8.11 -2.30 4.23
N VAL A 194 6.86 -2.65 3.91
CA VAL A 194 6.44 -3.05 2.57
C VAL A 194 5.84 -1.84 1.86
N TRP A 195 6.61 -1.24 0.97
CA TRP A 195 6.35 0.06 0.33
C TRP A 195 6.21 -0.04 -1.19
N ASP A 196 5.65 -1.14 -1.69
CA ASP A 196 5.62 -1.48 -3.13
C ASP A 196 5.12 -0.34 -4.03
N VAL A 197 4.03 0.31 -3.63
CA VAL A 197 3.45 1.44 -4.39
C VAL A 197 4.44 2.60 -4.45
N PHE A 198 5.00 3.01 -3.30
CA PHE A 198 5.91 4.15 -3.21
C PHE A 198 7.25 3.88 -3.92
N VAL A 199 7.81 2.69 -3.78
CA VAL A 199 9.06 2.29 -4.45
C VAL A 199 8.89 2.33 -5.97
N LYS A 200 7.79 1.79 -6.50
CA LYS A 200 7.54 1.81 -7.94
C LYS A 200 7.41 3.24 -8.48
N CYS A 201 6.65 4.10 -7.79
CA CYS A 201 6.50 5.50 -8.18
C CYS A 201 7.85 6.23 -8.15
N TYR A 202 8.64 6.06 -7.09
CA TYR A 202 9.94 6.71 -6.97
C TYR A 202 10.92 6.26 -8.06
N VAL A 203 10.98 4.95 -8.33
CA VAL A 203 11.82 4.39 -9.40
C VAL A 203 11.41 4.90 -10.78
N ASP A 204 10.11 5.02 -11.07
CA ASP A 204 9.64 5.57 -12.35
C ASP A 204 10.04 7.05 -12.52
N LEU A 205 9.97 7.85 -11.44
CA LEU A 205 10.48 9.22 -11.45
C LEU A 205 11.98 9.26 -11.76
N LEU A 206 12.79 8.43 -11.09
CA LEU A 206 14.23 8.37 -11.32
C LEU A 206 14.58 7.89 -12.73
N GLU A 207 13.93 6.84 -13.22
CA GLU A 207 14.15 6.32 -14.58
C GLU A 207 13.79 7.35 -15.64
N PHE A 208 12.73 8.15 -15.44
CA PHE A 208 12.35 9.20 -16.38
C PHE A 208 13.40 10.32 -16.48
N TYR A 209 14.00 10.72 -15.36
CA TYR A 209 15.05 11.74 -15.33
C TYR A 209 16.47 11.20 -15.53
N GLY A 210 16.61 9.91 -15.89
CA GLY A 210 17.89 9.29 -16.22
C GLY A 210 18.76 8.89 -15.02
N ASP A 211 18.24 8.98 -13.79
CA ASP A 211 18.97 8.56 -12.59
C ASP A 211 18.85 7.05 -12.33
N HIS A 212 19.38 6.27 -13.27
CA HIS A 212 19.36 4.81 -13.19
C HIS A 212 20.23 4.26 -12.05
N ASN A 213 21.21 5.03 -11.57
CA ASN A 213 22.09 4.62 -10.47
C ASN A 213 21.34 4.66 -9.14
N GLU A 214 20.63 5.76 -8.85
CA GLU A 214 19.79 5.82 -7.66
C GLU A 214 18.64 4.81 -7.74
N ALA A 215 17.99 4.64 -8.90
CA ALA A 215 16.93 3.65 -9.09
C ALA A 215 17.43 2.22 -8.77
N ARG A 216 18.63 1.88 -9.25
CA ARG A 216 19.29 0.60 -8.94
C ARG A 216 19.56 0.46 -7.45
N GLN A 217 20.07 1.50 -6.79
CA GLN A 217 20.37 1.46 -5.37
C GLN A 217 19.10 1.21 -4.55
N VAL A 218 18.03 1.97 -4.82
CA VAL A 218 16.73 1.83 -4.16
C VAL A 218 16.20 0.40 -4.28
N LEU A 219 16.22 -0.18 -5.49
CA LEU A 219 15.71 -1.53 -5.73
C LEU A 219 16.58 -2.62 -5.07
N ASN A 220 17.90 -2.43 -5.01
CA ASN A 220 18.78 -3.36 -4.30
C ASN A 220 18.57 -3.31 -2.79
N GLU A 221 18.50 -2.12 -2.20
CA GLU A 221 18.20 -1.94 -0.78
C GLU A 221 16.84 -2.57 -0.44
N TYR A 222 15.81 -2.27 -1.24
CA TYR A 222 14.47 -2.79 -0.99
C TYR A 222 14.39 -4.33 -1.11
N ALA A 223 15.22 -4.95 -1.96
CA ALA A 223 15.24 -6.40 -2.15
C ALA A 223 16.15 -7.15 -1.17
N TYR A 224 17.24 -6.54 -0.70
CA TYR A 224 18.32 -7.25 0.00
C TYR A 224 18.65 -6.73 1.40
N ASN A 225 18.11 -5.58 1.81
CA ASN A 225 18.35 -5.06 3.14
C ASN A 225 17.65 -5.94 4.20
N SER A 226 18.44 -6.59 5.04
CA SER A 226 17.94 -7.52 6.07
C SER A 226 17.11 -6.85 7.18
N LYS A 227 17.12 -5.52 7.27
CA LYS A 227 16.25 -4.77 8.19
C LYS A 227 14.81 -4.70 7.69
N PHE A 228 14.59 -4.90 6.39
CA PHE A 228 13.27 -4.81 5.77
C PHE A 228 12.54 -6.16 5.86
N PRO A 229 11.21 -6.16 5.97
CA PRO A 229 10.45 -7.40 5.93
C PRO A 229 10.63 -8.11 4.59
N ALA A 230 10.63 -9.44 4.60
CA ALA A 230 10.72 -10.24 3.38
C ALA A 230 9.56 -9.89 2.43
N ASN A 231 9.90 -9.51 1.20
CA ASN A 231 8.93 -9.11 0.19
C ASN A 231 9.28 -9.68 -1.19
N PRO A 232 8.51 -10.66 -1.71
CA PRO A 232 8.74 -11.22 -3.04
C PRO A 232 8.70 -10.17 -4.16
N ASN A 233 7.86 -9.14 -4.03
CA ASN A 233 7.70 -8.11 -5.05
C ASN A 233 8.97 -7.29 -5.25
N ALA A 234 9.78 -7.09 -4.20
CA ALA A 234 11.05 -6.37 -4.29
C ALA A 234 12.01 -7.04 -5.29
N HIS A 235 12.12 -8.36 -5.26
CA HIS A 235 12.92 -9.12 -6.23
C HIS A 235 12.34 -9.07 -7.65
N VAL A 236 11.01 -9.03 -7.78
CA VAL A 236 10.35 -8.85 -9.08
C VAL A 236 10.70 -7.50 -9.69
N TYR A 237 10.64 -6.42 -8.91
CA TYR A 237 10.96 -5.07 -9.37
C TYR A 237 12.43 -4.95 -9.76
N LEU A 238 13.34 -5.45 -8.92
CA LEU A 238 14.76 -5.47 -9.22
C LEU A 238 15.06 -6.28 -10.49
N TYR A 239 14.47 -7.48 -10.65
CA TYR A 239 14.65 -8.28 -11.85
C TYR A 239 14.21 -7.53 -13.12
N GLN A 240 13.02 -6.92 -13.09
CA GLN A 240 12.48 -6.18 -14.24
C GLN A 240 13.37 -4.99 -14.61
N PHE A 241 13.86 -4.24 -13.62
CA PHE A 241 14.80 -3.15 -13.81
C PHE A 241 16.11 -3.63 -14.45
N LEU A 242 16.78 -4.63 -13.85
CA LEU A 242 18.02 -5.19 -14.37
C LEU A 242 17.86 -5.69 -15.81
N LYS A 243 16.70 -6.31 -16.12
CA LYS A 243 16.39 -6.81 -17.47
C LYS A 243 16.28 -5.67 -18.48
N ARG A 244 15.64 -4.55 -18.12
CA ARG A 244 15.55 -3.34 -18.98
C ARG A 244 16.92 -2.70 -19.21
N GLN A 245 17.76 -2.67 -18.17
CA GLN A 245 19.10 -2.08 -18.22
C GLN A 245 20.14 -2.97 -18.92
N GLY A 246 19.74 -4.12 -19.50
CA GLY A 246 20.66 -5.00 -20.23
C GLY A 246 21.69 -5.71 -19.37
N GLU A 247 21.40 -5.89 -18.08
CA GLU A 247 22.35 -6.47 -17.12
C GLU A 247 22.75 -7.91 -17.42
N SER A 248 23.87 -8.33 -16.82
CA SER A 248 24.42 -9.65 -17.08
C SER A 248 23.44 -10.78 -16.71
N LYS A 249 23.42 -11.85 -17.52
CA LYS A 249 22.62 -13.06 -17.23
C LYS A 249 22.89 -13.64 -15.84
N LYS A 250 24.10 -13.45 -15.30
CA LYS A 250 24.49 -13.91 -13.96
C LYS A 250 23.69 -13.16 -12.88
N SER A 251 23.59 -11.83 -13.00
CA SER A 251 22.83 -10.97 -12.09
C SER A 251 21.33 -11.31 -12.13
N LEU A 252 20.76 -11.41 -13.33
CA LEU A 252 19.36 -11.79 -13.52
C LEU A 252 19.03 -13.17 -12.90
N ILE A 253 19.92 -14.15 -13.08
CA ILE A 253 19.77 -15.49 -12.50
C ILE A 253 19.84 -15.46 -10.97
N SER A 254 20.71 -14.64 -10.35
CA SER A 254 20.78 -14.61 -8.88
C SER A 254 19.51 -14.03 -8.27
N THR A 255 18.97 -12.95 -8.85
CA THR A 255 17.71 -12.35 -8.39
C THR A 255 16.55 -13.33 -8.53
N LEU A 256 16.44 -14.03 -9.67
CA LEU A 256 15.40 -15.02 -9.91
C LEU A 256 15.52 -16.25 -9.01
N LYS A 257 16.75 -16.64 -8.64
CA LYS A 257 16.97 -17.74 -7.71
C LYS A 257 16.38 -17.43 -6.33
N ILE A 258 16.62 -16.23 -5.80
CA ILE A 258 16.06 -15.81 -4.51
C ILE A 258 14.53 -15.76 -4.60
N LEU A 259 13.99 -15.20 -5.69
CA LEU A 259 12.54 -15.19 -5.90
C LEU A 259 11.95 -16.60 -5.97
N HIS A 260 12.62 -17.55 -6.63
CA HIS A 260 12.19 -18.95 -6.68
C HIS A 260 12.13 -19.58 -5.29
N ASP A 261 13.13 -19.31 -4.45
CA ASP A 261 13.19 -19.87 -3.10
C ASP A 261 12.05 -19.35 -2.21
N ILE A 262 11.53 -18.13 -2.49
CA ILE A 262 10.42 -17.52 -1.75
C ILE A 262 9.05 -17.85 -2.37
N VAL A 263 8.95 -17.80 -3.71
CA VAL A 263 7.70 -18.01 -4.47
C VAL A 263 7.98 -18.87 -5.72
N PRO A 264 8.05 -20.21 -5.57
CA PRO A 264 8.32 -21.13 -6.66
C PRO A 264 7.26 -21.12 -7.77
N SER A 265 6.05 -20.63 -7.47
CA SER A 265 4.93 -20.51 -8.41
C SER A 265 4.88 -19.19 -9.17
N HIS A 266 5.85 -18.29 -8.97
CA HIS A 266 5.78 -16.96 -9.58
C HIS A 266 5.92 -17.03 -11.10
N LYS A 267 5.22 -16.15 -11.83
CA LYS A 267 5.21 -16.12 -13.31
C LYS A 267 6.59 -16.03 -13.97
N LEU A 268 7.55 -15.44 -13.26
CA LEU A 268 8.94 -15.30 -13.71
C LEU A 268 9.73 -16.63 -13.70
N MET A 269 9.18 -17.71 -13.15
CA MET A 269 9.82 -19.03 -13.23
C MET A 269 9.90 -19.55 -14.66
N ILE A 270 9.02 -19.12 -15.57
CA ILE A 270 9.17 -19.38 -17.01
C ILE A 270 10.44 -18.71 -17.56
N ASP A 271 10.66 -17.43 -17.22
CA ASP A 271 11.84 -16.69 -17.64
C ASP A 271 13.10 -17.31 -17.04
N PHE A 272 13.05 -17.69 -15.75
CA PHE A 272 14.16 -18.34 -15.06
C PHE A 272 14.53 -19.68 -15.71
N ASN A 273 13.54 -20.53 -15.95
CA ASN A 273 13.69 -21.79 -16.66
C ASN A 273 14.35 -21.56 -18.04
N THR A 274 13.81 -20.62 -18.83
CA THR A 274 14.32 -20.32 -20.17
C THR A 274 15.79 -19.89 -20.14
N MET A 275 16.18 -19.08 -19.16
CA MET A 275 17.58 -18.66 -18.99
C MET A 275 18.51 -19.83 -18.62
N LEU A 276 18.04 -20.74 -17.77
CA LEU A 276 18.79 -21.93 -17.36
C LEU A 276 18.98 -22.92 -18.52
N GLN A 277 17.95 -23.10 -19.36
CA GLN A 277 18.01 -24.00 -20.53
C GLN A 277 19.00 -23.54 -21.60
N LYS A 278 19.17 -22.23 -21.78
CA LYS A 278 20.18 -21.68 -22.71
C LYS A 278 21.62 -21.97 -22.28
N SER A 279 21.85 -22.53 -21.08
CA SER A 279 23.18 -22.92 -20.64
C SER A 279 23.62 -24.27 -21.21
N LYS A 280 24.90 -24.38 -21.56
CA LYS A 280 25.54 -25.66 -21.92
C LYS A 280 25.78 -26.58 -20.70
N LYS A 281 25.67 -26.07 -19.47
CA LYS A 281 25.97 -26.85 -18.25
C LYS A 281 24.80 -27.74 -17.85
N ARG A 282 25.01 -29.06 -17.79
CA ARG A 282 24.00 -30.07 -17.36
C ARG A 282 23.33 -29.71 -16.03
N LYS A 283 24.11 -29.32 -15.01
CA LYS A 283 23.60 -28.90 -13.69
C LYS A 283 22.56 -27.75 -13.79
N LYS A 284 22.77 -26.80 -14.69
CA LYS A 284 21.83 -25.68 -14.90
C LYS A 284 20.54 -26.14 -15.59
N ARG A 285 20.63 -27.05 -16.56
CA ARG A 285 19.45 -27.63 -17.22
C ARG A 285 18.60 -28.44 -16.24
N GLN A 286 19.24 -29.22 -15.37
CA GLN A 286 18.57 -29.96 -14.30
C GLN A 286 17.86 -29.02 -13.32
N LEU A 287 18.52 -27.94 -12.89
CA LEU A 287 17.86 -26.91 -12.08
C LEU A 287 16.67 -26.28 -12.83
N GLY A 288 16.79 -26.04 -14.13
CA GLY A 288 15.67 -25.55 -14.95
C GLY A 288 14.47 -26.49 -14.89
N LEU A 289 14.71 -27.81 -14.94
CA LEU A 289 13.65 -28.81 -14.82
C LEU A 289 12.98 -28.74 -13.43
N GLN A 290 13.77 -28.65 -12.36
CA GLN A 290 13.24 -28.49 -11.00
C GLN A 290 12.38 -27.22 -10.86
N VAL A 291 12.84 -26.10 -11.41
CA VAL A 291 12.10 -24.82 -11.39
C VAL A 291 10.75 -24.94 -12.09
N ILE A 292 10.67 -25.62 -13.25
CA ILE A 292 9.40 -25.72 -13.98
C ILE A 292 8.44 -26.70 -13.31
N PHE A 293 8.94 -27.79 -12.72
CA PHE A 293 8.12 -28.69 -11.91
C PHE A 293 7.53 -27.96 -10.70
N ALA A 294 8.39 -27.26 -9.95
CA ALA A 294 7.95 -26.50 -8.78
C ALA A 294 6.87 -25.46 -9.13
N ALA A 295 6.92 -24.85 -10.32
CA ALA A 295 5.84 -23.95 -10.77
C ALA A 295 4.55 -24.71 -11.13
N LEU A 296 4.66 -25.82 -11.86
CA LEU A 296 3.52 -26.63 -12.33
C LEU A 296 2.80 -27.40 -11.20
N ASP A 297 3.47 -27.64 -10.07
CA ASP A 297 2.87 -28.27 -8.89
C ASP A 297 1.75 -27.43 -8.27
N TYR A 298 1.65 -26.14 -8.62
CA TYR A 298 0.59 -25.24 -8.14
C TYR A 298 -0.61 -25.24 -9.08
N ALA A 299 -1.82 -25.38 -8.50
CA ALA A 299 -3.07 -25.51 -9.26
C ALA A 299 -3.32 -24.39 -10.28
N GLY A 300 -2.89 -23.15 -9.99
CA GLY A 300 -3.02 -22.01 -10.90
C GLY A 300 -2.25 -22.14 -12.22
N TRP A 301 -1.36 -23.12 -12.34
CA TRP A 301 -0.55 -23.36 -13.54
C TRP A 301 -1.09 -24.48 -14.44
N LYS A 302 -2.14 -25.18 -14.02
CA LYS A 302 -2.70 -26.35 -14.72
C LYS A 302 -3.00 -26.05 -16.20
N GLU A 303 -3.53 -24.87 -16.50
CA GLU A 303 -3.93 -24.47 -17.85
C GLU A 303 -2.89 -23.58 -18.56
N ASN A 304 -1.73 -23.34 -17.94
CA ASN A 304 -0.73 -22.45 -18.50
C ASN A 304 0.07 -23.14 -19.62
N ALA A 305 -0.37 -22.96 -20.86
CA ALA A 305 0.27 -23.54 -22.03
C ALA A 305 1.77 -23.20 -22.15
N LYS A 306 2.21 -22.00 -21.72
CA LYS A 306 3.63 -21.60 -21.79
C LYS A 306 4.50 -22.45 -20.87
N ALA A 307 4.03 -22.72 -19.64
CA ALA A 307 4.77 -23.57 -18.69
C ALA A 307 4.86 -25.02 -19.16
N TRP A 308 3.75 -25.61 -19.61
CA TRP A 308 3.74 -26.96 -20.18
C TRP A 308 4.63 -27.08 -21.42
N ASN A 309 4.63 -26.07 -22.29
CA ASN A 309 5.53 -26.02 -23.45
C ASN A 309 7.01 -25.92 -23.04
N CYS A 310 7.34 -25.29 -21.92
CA CYS A 310 8.70 -25.28 -21.38
C CYS A 310 9.11 -26.66 -20.86
N LEU A 311 8.22 -27.38 -20.18
CA LEU A 311 8.46 -28.75 -19.72
C LEU A 311 8.63 -29.69 -20.91
N ALA A 312 7.70 -29.69 -21.87
CA ALA A 312 7.74 -30.56 -23.04
C ALA A 312 9.04 -30.41 -23.85
N ARG A 313 9.52 -29.17 -24.04
CA ARG A 313 10.79 -28.90 -24.72
C ARG A 313 11.99 -29.52 -24.00
N GLN A 314 12.00 -29.48 -22.67
CA GLN A 314 13.09 -30.05 -21.89
C GLN A 314 13.07 -31.57 -21.89
N VAL A 315 11.89 -32.18 -21.76
CA VAL A 315 11.75 -33.64 -21.82
C VAL A 315 12.24 -34.16 -23.17
N LYS A 316 11.87 -33.51 -24.28
CA LYS A 316 12.38 -33.86 -25.61
C LYS A 316 13.91 -33.82 -25.70
N GLN A 317 14.56 -32.83 -25.10
CA GLN A 317 16.02 -32.71 -25.07
C GLN A 317 16.74 -33.71 -24.16
N ILE A 318 16.01 -34.40 -23.28
CA ILE A 318 16.57 -35.43 -22.40
C ILE A 318 16.40 -36.83 -23.02
N VAL A 319 15.30 -37.02 -23.77
CA VAL A 319 14.95 -38.30 -24.40
C VAL A 319 15.61 -38.48 -25.78
N MET A 320 15.93 -37.39 -26.47
CA MET A 320 16.76 -37.37 -27.69
C MET A 320 18.22 -37.11 -27.36
#